data_AF-M2Z8W0-F1
#
_entry.id   AF-M2Z8W0-F1
#
_cell.length_a   1.000
_cell.length_b   1.000
_cell.length_c   1.000
_cell.angle_alpha   90.00
_cell.angle_beta   90.00
_cell.angle_gamma   90.00
#
_symmetry.space_group_name_H-M   'P 1'
#
loop_
_entity.id
_entity.type
_entity.pdbx_description
1 polymer ?
#
loop_
_entity_poly.entity_id
_entity_poly.type
_entity_poly.pdbx_seq_one_letter_code
_entity_poly.pdbx_strand_id
1 'polypeptide(L)'
;MLLSYLAPLPLMMVGLFRGNGTAAVAGLAATAAVALVAGGFAPLPFAVVAVLPSLVVVRQALLWRENADGSVEWYPPGLVLGWLTGTGLALILIGAILVPDRPDGVENGGLQAWVADTIGRTLEMVAPGLTVEQRKAASDWWVPFFPAMVASSWLVMAVVNAVAAQGFLVRLGRNRRPTPSYRGLELPLWLGVVLATAAATGAMAEGDLGYVARNAVVVTLIPFALLGLATVHGWAAGRPNARVFLVVLYGGLFLASAWAFVPVAGLGLVRFMTRFRRAESSGGGKEE
;
A
#
# COMPACT_ATOMS: atom_id res chain seq x y z
N MET A 1 1.39 12.02 18.11
CA MET A 1 1.57 11.81 16.66
C MET A 1 1.65 10.33 16.27
N LEU A 2 2.38 9.45 16.96
CA LEU A 2 2.44 8.02 16.56
C LEU A 2 1.07 7.31 16.61
N LEU A 3 0.20 7.66 17.57
CA LEU A 3 -1.13 7.04 17.73
C LEU A 3 -2.08 7.28 16.54
N SER A 4 -1.89 8.35 15.75
CA SER A 4 -2.76 8.60 14.59
C SER A 4 -2.56 7.57 13.48
N TYR A 5 -1.37 6.96 13.38
CA TYR A 5 -1.12 5.85 12.47
C TYR A 5 -1.86 4.56 12.85
N LEU A 6 -2.39 4.48 14.09
CA LEU A 6 -3.20 3.36 14.57
C LEU A 6 -4.71 3.65 14.50
N ALA A 7 -5.12 4.80 13.95
CA ALA A 7 -6.53 5.14 13.78
C ALA A 7 -7.34 4.09 12.97
N PRO A 8 -6.80 3.43 11.92
CA PRO A 8 -7.51 2.37 11.22
C PRO A 8 -7.72 1.10 12.07
N LEU A 9 -6.84 0.81 13.03
CA LEU A 9 -6.85 -0.42 13.83
C LEU A 9 -8.22 -0.72 14.48
N PRO A 10 -8.82 0.17 15.29
CA PRO A 10 -10.11 -0.10 15.93
C PRO A 10 -11.26 -0.26 14.92
N LEU A 11 -11.23 0.49 13.81
CA LEU A 11 -12.23 0.38 12.74
C LEU A 11 -12.17 -1.00 12.07
N MET A 12 -10.96 -1.45 11.74
CA MET A 12 -10.71 -2.78 11.18
C MET A 12 -11.07 -3.88 12.17
N MET A 13 -10.77 -3.72 13.47
CA MET A 13 -11.14 -4.69 14.50
C MET A 13 -12.66 -4.87 14.62
N VAL A 14 -13.41 -3.76 14.68
CA VAL A 14 -14.88 -3.82 14.71
C VAL A 14 -15.43 -4.47 13.44
N GLY A 15 -14.88 -4.12 12.28
CA GLY A 15 -15.28 -4.68 11.00
C GLY A 15 -15.00 -6.17 10.86
N LEU A 16 -13.79 -6.62 11.16
CA LEU A 16 -13.40 -8.03 11.05
C LEU A 16 -14.12 -8.92 12.08
N PHE A 17 -14.53 -8.35 13.23
CA PHE A 17 -15.35 -9.05 14.22
C PHE A 17 -16.85 -9.04 13.88
N ARG A 18 -17.43 -7.89 13.50
CA ARG A 18 -18.89 -7.69 13.39
C ARG A 18 -19.44 -7.39 12.00
N GLY A 19 -18.59 -7.13 11.02
CA GLY A 19 -18.89 -7.18 9.59
C GLY A 19 -18.83 -5.81 8.93
N ASN A 20 -19.06 -5.77 7.62
CA ASN A 20 -18.96 -4.54 6.82
C ASN A 20 -19.88 -3.42 7.33
N GLY A 21 -21.12 -3.74 7.71
CA GLY A 21 -22.07 -2.76 8.22
C GLY A 21 -21.58 -2.06 9.49
N THR A 22 -21.02 -2.82 10.44
CA THR A 22 -20.46 -2.23 11.66
C THR A 22 -19.18 -1.42 11.41
N ALA A 23 -18.37 -1.79 10.42
CA ALA A 23 -17.22 -0.97 10.01
C ALA A 23 -17.67 0.37 9.42
N ALA A 24 -18.72 0.37 8.60
CA ALA A 24 -19.29 1.58 8.00
C ALA A 24 -19.87 2.51 9.08
N VAL A 25 -20.67 1.98 10.00
CA VAL A 25 -21.22 2.77 11.12
C VAL A 25 -20.10 3.34 12.01
N ALA A 26 -19.09 2.54 12.35
CA ALA A 26 -17.96 3.00 13.14
C ALA A 26 -17.16 4.09 12.42
N GLY A 27 -16.94 3.93 11.11
CA GLY A 27 -16.28 4.92 10.26
C GLY A 27 -17.05 6.25 10.21
N LEU A 28 -18.36 6.19 9.99
CA LEU A 28 -19.23 7.38 9.98
C LEU A 28 -19.23 8.09 11.34
N ALA A 29 -19.36 7.33 12.44
CA ALA A 29 -19.31 7.89 13.79
C ALA A 29 -17.96 8.57 14.07
N ALA A 30 -16.85 7.95 13.66
CA ALA A 30 -15.52 8.53 13.83
C ALA A 30 -15.32 9.79 12.97
N THR A 31 -15.76 9.78 11.71
CA THR A 31 -15.71 10.97 10.84
C THR A 31 -16.58 12.11 11.38
N ALA A 32 -17.78 11.81 11.89
CA ALA A 32 -18.65 12.80 12.53
C ALA A 32 -18.00 13.38 13.80
N ALA A 33 -17.35 12.54 14.62
CA ALA A 33 -16.62 13.02 15.79
C ALA A 33 -15.47 13.97 15.41
N VAL A 34 -14.71 13.66 14.35
CA VAL A 34 -13.68 14.56 13.81
C VAL A 34 -14.30 15.87 13.30
N ALA A 35 -15.45 15.81 12.64
CA ALA A 35 -16.16 17.01 12.18
C ALA A 35 -16.60 17.91 13.32
N LEU A 36 -17.11 17.32 14.41
CA LEU A 36 -17.57 18.07 15.58
C LEU A 36 -16.42 18.69 16.38
N VAL A 37 -15.28 17.99 16.50
CA VAL A 37 -14.14 18.45 17.33
C VAL A 37 -13.19 19.36 16.56
N ALA A 38 -12.82 18.99 15.33
CA ALA A 38 -11.81 19.71 14.56
C ALA A 38 -12.41 20.72 13.57
N GLY A 39 -13.66 20.50 13.12
CA GLY A 39 -14.33 21.37 12.15
C GLY A 39 -13.67 21.43 10.76
N GLY A 40 -14.21 22.30 9.91
CA GLY A 40 -13.66 22.62 8.59
C GLY A 40 -13.42 21.39 7.70
N PHE A 41 -12.23 21.32 7.10
CA PHE A 41 -11.85 20.26 6.15
C PHE A 41 -11.26 19.00 6.80
N ALA A 42 -11.02 18.99 8.12
CA ALA A 42 -10.36 17.88 8.82
C ALA A 42 -11.03 16.49 8.67
N PRO A 43 -12.37 16.36 8.52
CA PRO A 43 -13.02 15.05 8.36
C PRO A 43 -12.65 14.32 7.07
N LEU A 44 -12.34 15.05 6.00
CA LEU A 44 -12.01 14.48 4.69
C LEU A 44 -10.68 13.70 4.70
N PRO A 45 -9.53 14.28 5.08
CA PRO A 45 -8.29 13.52 5.17
C PRO A 45 -8.41 12.41 6.22
N PHE A 46 -9.18 12.59 7.30
CA PHE A 46 -9.46 11.48 8.23
C PHE A 46 -10.19 10.32 7.54
N ALA A 47 -11.25 10.60 6.78
CA ALA A 47 -12.00 9.58 6.06
C ALA A 47 -11.10 8.84 5.05
N VAL A 48 -10.25 9.54 4.31
CA VAL A 48 -9.32 8.95 3.33
C VAL A 48 -8.21 8.13 4.02
N VAL A 49 -7.64 8.64 5.11
CA VAL A 49 -6.48 8.03 5.77
C VAL A 49 -6.89 6.87 6.67
N ALA A 50 -8.02 6.98 7.38
CA ALA A 50 -8.44 5.98 8.38
C ALA A 50 -9.61 5.10 7.93
N VAL A 51 -10.68 5.72 7.42
CA VAL A 51 -11.94 4.99 7.15
C VAL A 51 -11.85 4.20 5.85
N LEU A 52 -11.40 4.82 4.76
CA LEU A 52 -11.30 4.21 3.44
C LEU A 52 -10.49 2.89 3.43
N PRO A 53 -9.23 2.83 3.92
CA PRO A 53 -8.49 1.57 3.92
C PRO A 53 -9.15 0.53 4.83
N SER A 54 -9.79 0.95 5.93
CA SER A 54 -10.53 0.05 6.83
C SER A 54 -11.70 -0.62 6.11
N LEU A 55 -12.50 0.14 5.36
CA LEU A 55 -13.62 -0.39 4.60
C LEU A 55 -13.16 -1.32 3.47
N VAL A 56 -12.11 -0.95 2.74
CA VAL A 56 -11.52 -1.81 1.70
C VAL A 56 -11.05 -3.14 2.30
N VAL A 57 -10.26 -3.10 3.37
CA VAL A 57 -9.74 -4.32 4.02
C VAL A 57 -10.87 -5.18 4.55
N VAL A 58 -11.79 -4.60 5.33
CA VAL A 58 -12.88 -5.36 5.98
C VAL A 58 -13.78 -5.99 4.92
N ARG A 59 -14.18 -5.22 3.90
CA ARG A 59 -15.01 -5.74 2.81
C ARG A 59 -14.34 -6.92 2.12
N GLN A 60 -13.10 -6.72 1.64
CA GLN A 60 -12.42 -7.75 0.85
C GLN A 60 -12.04 -8.96 1.71
N ALA A 61 -11.60 -8.77 2.95
CA ALA A 61 -11.21 -9.88 3.82
C ALA A 61 -12.40 -10.75 4.27
N LEU A 62 -13.63 -10.22 4.24
CA LEU A 62 -14.84 -10.95 4.61
C LEU A 62 -15.59 -11.56 3.42
N LEU A 63 -15.09 -11.40 2.19
CA LEU A 63 -15.62 -12.14 1.04
C LEU A 63 -15.23 -13.62 1.16
N TRP A 64 -16.20 -14.48 0.91
CA TRP A 64 -16.04 -15.93 0.88
C TRP A 64 -17.00 -16.54 -0.13
N ARG A 65 -16.71 -17.75 -0.58
CA ARG A 65 -17.61 -18.58 -1.39
C ARG A 65 -17.56 -20.03 -0.92
N GLU A 66 -18.64 -20.75 -1.15
CA GLU A 66 -18.69 -22.20 -0.99
C GLU A 66 -18.30 -22.88 -2.30
N ASN A 67 -17.42 -23.87 -2.23
CA ASN A 67 -17.01 -24.69 -3.36
C ASN A 67 -17.99 -25.85 -3.55
N ALA A 68 -17.94 -26.50 -4.72
CA ALA A 68 -18.82 -27.64 -5.03
C ALA A 68 -18.66 -28.84 -4.08
N ASP A 69 -17.52 -28.93 -3.38
CA ASP A 69 -17.22 -29.95 -2.38
C ASP A 69 -17.65 -29.56 -0.94
N GLY A 70 -18.33 -28.42 -0.78
CA GLY A 70 -18.76 -27.87 0.51
C GLY A 70 -17.65 -27.17 1.30
N SER A 71 -16.44 -27.04 0.75
CA SER A 71 -15.36 -26.29 1.40
C SER A 71 -15.57 -24.77 1.26
N VAL A 72 -15.20 -24.01 2.30
CA VAL A 72 -15.29 -22.54 2.30
C VAL A 72 -13.98 -21.93 1.84
N GLU A 73 -14.00 -21.24 0.70
CA GLU A 73 -12.87 -20.47 0.20
C GLU A 73 -13.01 -19.00 0.58
N TRP A 74 -12.06 -18.50 1.36
CA TRP A 74 -11.98 -17.09 1.74
C TRP A 74 -11.17 -16.29 0.73
N TYR A 75 -11.53 -15.02 0.56
CA TYR A 75 -10.86 -14.13 -0.39
C TYR A 75 -9.33 -14.05 -0.11
N PRO A 76 -8.49 -14.31 -1.13
CA PRO A 76 -7.05 -14.39 -0.97
C PRO A 76 -6.42 -13.09 -0.41
N PRO A 77 -5.46 -13.18 0.53
CA PRO A 77 -4.82 -12.00 1.11
C PRO A 77 -4.08 -11.14 0.08
N GLY A 78 -3.52 -11.75 -0.97
CA GLY A 78 -2.88 -10.98 -2.04
C GLY A 78 -3.85 -10.19 -2.92
N LEU A 79 -5.11 -10.62 -3.03
CA LEU A 79 -6.15 -9.82 -3.67
C LEU A 79 -6.59 -8.65 -2.77
N VAL A 80 -6.69 -8.84 -1.44
CA VAL A 80 -6.93 -7.74 -0.49
C VAL A 80 -5.82 -6.68 -0.62
N LEU A 81 -4.57 -7.12 -0.64
CA LEU A 81 -3.40 -6.26 -0.86
C LEU A 81 -3.48 -5.56 -2.23
N GLY A 82 -3.88 -6.28 -3.28
CA GLY A 82 -4.14 -5.68 -4.59
C GLY A 82 -5.16 -4.56 -4.54
N TRP A 83 -6.33 -4.77 -3.91
CA TRP A 83 -7.35 -3.72 -3.79
C TRP A 83 -6.86 -2.49 -3.01
N LEU A 84 -6.08 -2.69 -1.95
CA LEU A 84 -5.44 -1.58 -1.24
C LEU A 84 -4.45 -0.82 -2.13
N THR A 85 -3.57 -1.53 -2.85
CA THR A 85 -2.64 -0.90 -3.80
C THR A 85 -3.40 -0.14 -4.89
N GLY A 86 -4.43 -0.73 -5.48
CA GLY A 86 -5.27 -0.09 -6.48
C GLY A 86 -5.96 1.16 -5.94
N THR A 87 -6.40 1.15 -4.69
CA THR A 87 -6.97 2.34 -4.01
C THR A 87 -5.91 3.44 -3.86
N GLY A 88 -4.69 3.11 -3.45
CA GLY A 88 -3.58 4.06 -3.35
C GLY A 88 -3.21 4.67 -4.71
N LEU A 89 -3.19 3.87 -5.77
CA LEU A 89 -2.96 4.33 -7.15
C LEU A 89 -4.11 5.25 -7.63
N ALA A 90 -5.36 4.88 -7.35
CA ALA A 90 -6.51 5.72 -7.66
C ALA A 90 -6.46 7.07 -6.93
N LEU A 91 -6.02 7.09 -5.67
CA LEU A 91 -5.83 8.34 -4.92
C LEU A 91 -4.74 9.24 -5.53
N ILE A 92 -3.66 8.66 -6.06
CA ILE A 92 -2.65 9.43 -6.82
C ILE A 92 -3.30 10.05 -8.07
N LEU A 93 -4.07 9.27 -8.84
CA LEU A 93 -4.73 9.76 -10.04
C LEU A 93 -5.76 10.86 -9.74
N ILE A 94 -6.58 10.66 -8.71
CA ILE A 94 -7.54 11.67 -8.25
C ILE A 94 -6.80 12.92 -7.80
N GLY A 95 -5.72 12.78 -7.03
CA GLY A 95 -4.89 13.91 -6.60
C GLY A 95 -4.31 14.69 -7.78
N ALA A 96 -3.85 13.99 -8.82
CA ALA A 96 -3.34 14.59 -10.05
C ALA A 96 -4.42 15.37 -10.82
N ILE A 97 -5.64 14.84 -10.91
CA ILE A 97 -6.78 15.48 -11.60
C ILE A 97 -7.31 16.69 -10.84
N LEU A 98 -7.25 16.66 -9.51
CA LEU A 98 -7.76 17.75 -8.66
C LEU A 98 -6.80 18.94 -8.55
N VAL A 99 -5.61 18.88 -9.15
CA VAL A 99 -4.73 20.05 -9.22
C VAL A 99 -5.37 21.10 -10.13
N PRO A 100 -5.62 22.34 -9.65
CA PRO A 100 -6.29 23.37 -10.43
C PRO A 100 -5.56 23.70 -11.73
N ASP A 101 -6.33 23.85 -12.83
CA ASP A 101 -5.83 24.39 -14.11
C ASP A 101 -5.31 25.82 -13.89
N ARG A 102 -4.11 26.12 -14.38
CA ARG A 102 -3.46 27.43 -14.22
C ARG A 102 -3.56 28.27 -15.51
N PRO A 103 -4.26 29.40 -15.51
CA PRO A 103 -4.44 30.25 -16.68
C PRO A 103 -3.34 31.33 -16.78
N ASP A 104 -2.09 30.93 -17.04
CA ASP A 104 -1.02 31.90 -17.19
C ASP A 104 0.27 31.26 -17.73
N GLY A 105 0.34 31.11 -19.06
CA GLY A 105 1.48 31.43 -19.93
C GLY A 105 2.90 30.94 -19.62
N VAL A 106 3.12 30.15 -18.57
CA VAL A 106 4.41 29.56 -18.22
C VAL A 106 4.39 28.12 -18.68
N GLU A 107 5.24 27.81 -19.65
CA GLU A 107 5.44 26.48 -20.25
C GLU A 107 5.87 25.36 -19.27
N ASN A 108 5.84 25.58 -17.94
CA ASN A 108 6.47 24.73 -16.91
C ASN A 108 5.60 24.39 -15.66
N GLY A 109 4.28 24.59 -15.68
CA GLY A 109 3.46 24.50 -14.46
C GLY A 109 2.90 23.12 -14.06
N GLY A 110 3.40 22.00 -14.59
CA GLY A 110 2.82 20.65 -14.39
C GLY A 110 2.69 20.21 -12.92
N LEU A 111 2.02 19.08 -12.68
CA LEU A 111 1.82 18.46 -11.36
C LEU A 111 3.09 18.44 -10.50
N GLN A 112 4.23 18.10 -11.09
CA GLN A 112 5.51 18.08 -10.36
C GLN A 112 5.93 19.48 -9.87
N ALA A 113 5.70 20.53 -10.66
CA ALA A 113 5.98 21.91 -10.26
C ALA A 113 5.00 22.39 -9.17
N TRP A 114 3.73 21.97 -9.24
CA TRP A 114 2.77 22.21 -8.16
C TRP A 114 3.21 21.57 -6.83
N VAL A 115 3.69 20.34 -6.89
CA VAL A 115 4.26 19.65 -5.72
C VAL A 115 5.49 20.40 -5.19
N ALA A 116 6.38 20.85 -6.09
CA ALA A 116 7.57 21.61 -5.71
C ALA A 116 7.24 22.92 -4.99
N ASP A 117 6.31 23.72 -5.54
CA ASP A 117 5.84 24.96 -4.92
C ASP A 117 5.18 24.69 -3.55
N THR A 118 4.33 23.66 -3.46
CA THR A 118 3.65 23.30 -2.21
C THR A 118 4.65 22.87 -1.12
N ILE A 119 5.62 22.03 -1.47
CA ILE A 119 6.69 21.60 -0.55
C ILE A 119 7.55 22.79 -0.15
N GLY A 120 7.92 23.66 -1.10
CA GLY A 120 8.72 24.86 -0.85
C GLY A 120 8.07 25.78 0.18
N ARG A 121 6.81 26.17 -0.04
CA ARG A 121 6.03 26.97 0.91
C ARG A 121 5.91 26.31 2.28
N THR A 122 5.71 24.99 2.31
CA THR A 122 5.61 24.24 3.57
C THR A 122 6.93 24.26 4.34
N LEU A 123 8.07 24.09 3.65
CA LEU A 123 9.39 24.16 4.27
C LEU A 123 9.71 25.56 4.80
N GLU A 124 9.28 26.62 4.12
CA GLU A 124 9.41 28.00 4.61
C GLU A 124 8.64 28.22 5.91
N MET A 125 7.43 27.65 6.03
CA MET A 125 6.61 27.78 7.24
C MET A 125 7.11 26.93 8.41
N VAL A 126 7.50 25.67 8.15
CA VAL A 126 7.77 24.68 9.21
C VAL A 126 9.25 24.60 9.57
N ALA A 127 10.14 25.01 8.68
CA ALA A 127 11.59 25.00 8.88
C ALA A 127 12.24 26.29 8.33
N PRO A 128 11.85 27.48 8.86
CA PRO A 128 12.32 28.77 8.33
C PRO A 128 13.84 28.92 8.39
N GLY A 129 14.49 28.25 9.36
CA GLY A 129 15.95 28.29 9.56
C GLY A 129 16.79 27.48 8.57
N LEU A 130 16.19 26.73 7.64
CA LEU A 130 16.96 26.07 6.58
C LEU A 130 17.56 27.08 5.61
N THR A 131 18.78 26.83 5.13
CA THR A 131 19.34 27.63 4.03
C THR A 131 18.62 27.35 2.72
N VAL A 132 18.82 28.20 1.71
CA VAL A 132 18.24 28.00 0.36
C VAL A 132 18.72 26.68 -0.23
N GLU A 133 20.00 26.33 -0.04
CA GLU A 133 20.62 25.10 -0.52
C GLU A 133 20.03 23.87 0.17
N GLN A 134 19.79 23.94 1.49
CA GLN A 134 19.17 22.85 2.24
C GLN A 134 17.71 22.63 1.82
N ARG A 135 16.94 23.71 1.61
CA ARG A 135 15.56 23.61 1.09
C ARG A 135 15.52 23.01 -0.31
N LYS A 136 16.47 23.41 -1.18
CA LYS A 136 16.61 22.84 -2.52
C LYS A 136 16.94 21.35 -2.46
N ALA A 137 17.93 20.95 -1.66
CA ALA A 137 18.31 19.55 -1.50
C ALA A 137 17.15 18.68 -0.97
N ALA A 138 16.35 19.20 -0.02
CA ALA A 138 15.15 18.51 0.46
C ALA A 138 14.09 18.37 -0.64
N SER A 139 13.88 19.43 -1.43
CA SER A 139 12.92 19.43 -2.55
C SER A 139 13.33 18.47 -3.65
N ASP A 140 14.61 18.46 -4.03
CA ASP A 140 15.16 17.54 -5.06
C ASP A 140 14.98 16.06 -4.65
N TRP A 141 14.98 15.77 -3.35
CA TRP A 141 14.73 14.42 -2.84
C TRP A 141 13.24 14.06 -2.78
N TRP A 142 12.38 14.99 -2.34
CA TRP A 142 10.97 14.71 -2.08
C TRP A 142 10.09 14.85 -3.31
N VAL A 143 10.27 15.91 -4.09
CA VAL A 143 9.39 16.27 -5.20
C VAL A 143 9.23 15.12 -6.21
N PRO A 144 10.29 14.43 -6.68
CA PRO A 144 10.13 13.39 -7.69
C PRO A 144 9.24 12.21 -7.25
N PHE A 145 9.21 11.92 -5.94
CA PHE A 145 8.55 10.74 -5.39
C PHE A 145 7.44 11.07 -4.39
N PHE A 146 7.03 12.34 -4.27
CA PHE A 146 6.11 12.77 -3.22
C PHE A 146 4.77 12.01 -3.23
N PRO A 147 4.04 11.90 -4.37
CA PRO A 147 2.82 11.08 -4.43
C PRO A 147 3.06 9.64 -3.99
N ALA A 148 4.16 9.02 -4.43
CA ALA A 148 4.51 7.67 -4.05
C ALA A 148 4.85 7.54 -2.57
N MET A 149 5.54 8.50 -1.96
CA MET A 149 5.86 8.50 -0.54
C MET A 149 4.57 8.53 0.29
N VAL A 150 3.64 9.43 -0.05
CA VAL A 150 2.35 9.55 0.64
C VAL A 150 1.53 8.26 0.48
N ALA A 151 1.35 7.79 -0.75
CA ALA A 151 0.56 6.59 -1.02
C ALA A 151 1.20 5.31 -0.45
N SER A 152 2.53 5.17 -0.49
CA SER A 152 3.24 4.03 0.08
C SER A 152 3.16 4.03 1.61
N SER A 153 3.32 5.21 2.25
CA SER A 153 3.13 5.34 3.69
C SER A 153 1.72 4.96 4.11
N TRP A 154 0.71 5.45 3.38
CA TRP A 154 -0.70 5.09 3.59
C TRP A 154 -0.96 3.59 3.42
N LEU A 155 -0.41 2.98 2.36
CA LEU A 155 -0.54 1.55 2.07
C LEU A 155 0.11 0.69 3.16
N VAL A 156 1.34 1.00 3.55
CA VAL A 156 2.07 0.27 4.61
C VAL A 156 1.33 0.41 5.94
N MET A 157 0.88 1.62 6.29
CA MET A 157 0.06 1.85 7.47
C MET A 157 -1.21 0.98 7.43
N ALA A 158 -1.95 0.96 6.33
CA ALA A 158 -3.15 0.16 6.19
C ALA A 158 -2.88 -1.34 6.37
N VAL A 159 -1.80 -1.86 5.75
CA VAL A 159 -1.38 -3.27 5.89
C VAL A 159 -1.01 -3.61 7.32
N VAL A 160 -0.21 -2.77 7.99
CA VAL A 160 0.19 -2.97 9.39
C VAL A 160 -1.03 -3.02 10.31
N ASN A 161 -1.96 -2.08 10.14
CA ASN A 161 -3.21 -2.04 10.92
C ASN A 161 -4.09 -3.27 10.65
N ALA A 162 -4.18 -3.71 9.40
CA ALA A 162 -4.97 -4.90 9.04
C ALA A 162 -4.41 -6.18 9.67
N VAL A 163 -3.10 -6.39 9.58
CA VAL A 163 -2.42 -7.54 10.18
C VAL A 163 -2.51 -7.50 11.72
N ALA A 164 -2.36 -6.33 12.32
CA ALA A 164 -2.49 -6.14 13.76
C ALA A 164 -3.93 -6.39 14.25
N ALA A 165 -4.94 -5.82 13.58
CA ALA A 165 -6.35 -6.02 13.91
C ALA A 165 -6.71 -7.51 13.87
N GLN A 166 -6.34 -8.18 12.79
CA GLN A 166 -6.58 -9.60 12.63
C GLN A 166 -5.84 -10.41 13.70
N GLY A 167 -4.56 -10.12 13.94
CA GLY A 167 -3.74 -10.82 14.93
C GLY A 167 -4.25 -10.65 16.37
N PHE A 168 -4.85 -9.51 16.69
CA PHE A 168 -5.49 -9.28 17.98
C PHE A 168 -6.79 -10.05 18.10
N LEU A 169 -7.66 -9.99 17.09
CA LEU A 169 -8.94 -10.73 17.08
C LEU A 169 -8.76 -12.25 17.12
N VAL A 170 -7.73 -12.78 16.47
CA VAL A 170 -7.39 -14.21 16.53
C VAL A 170 -7.03 -14.61 17.96
N ARG A 171 -6.23 -13.81 18.66
CA ARG A 171 -5.90 -14.07 20.08
C ARG A 171 -7.12 -13.99 20.99
N LEU A 172 -8.10 -13.15 20.65
CA LEU A 172 -9.35 -13.04 21.38
C LEU A 172 -10.39 -14.12 21.03
N GLY A 173 -10.13 -14.99 20.05
CA GLY A 173 -11.12 -15.95 19.55
C GLY A 173 -12.34 -15.29 18.89
N ARG A 174 -12.19 -14.06 18.40
CA ARG A 174 -13.27 -13.23 17.84
C ARG A 174 -13.09 -12.92 16.35
N ASN A 175 -12.12 -13.51 15.68
CA ASN A 175 -11.95 -13.28 14.26
C ASN A 175 -12.95 -14.12 13.45
N ARG A 176 -13.72 -13.49 12.56
CA ARG A 176 -14.69 -14.22 11.73
C ARG A 176 -14.06 -15.13 10.69
N ARG A 177 -12.94 -14.67 10.13
CA ARG A 177 -12.18 -15.39 9.11
C ARG A 177 -11.07 -16.22 9.77
N PRO A 178 -10.81 -17.47 9.35
CA PRO A 178 -9.61 -18.20 9.73
C PRO A 178 -8.34 -17.43 9.33
N THR A 179 -7.28 -17.49 10.15
CA THR A 179 -6.02 -16.80 9.87
C THR A 179 -5.47 -17.22 8.49
N PRO A 180 -5.19 -16.28 7.56
CA PRO A 180 -4.65 -16.59 6.25
C PRO A 180 -3.23 -17.15 6.34
N SER A 181 -2.87 -18.02 5.41
CA SER A 181 -1.48 -18.41 5.21
C SER A 181 -0.72 -17.30 4.48
N TYR A 182 0.00 -16.47 5.24
CA TYR A 182 0.84 -15.41 4.65
C TYR A 182 2.07 -15.96 3.91
N ARG A 183 2.51 -17.19 4.19
CA ARG A 183 3.61 -17.85 3.47
C ARG A 183 3.22 -18.19 2.02
N GLY A 184 1.95 -18.55 1.84
CA GLY A 184 1.32 -18.78 0.54
C GLY A 184 0.81 -17.51 -0.13
N LEU A 185 1.35 -16.33 0.20
CA LEU A 185 0.96 -15.08 -0.45
C LEU A 185 1.22 -15.18 -1.96
N GLU A 186 0.18 -14.90 -2.73
CA GLU A 186 0.23 -14.79 -4.19
C GLU A 186 -0.42 -13.49 -4.62
N LEU A 187 0.22 -12.74 -5.52
CA LEU A 187 -0.33 -11.50 -6.04
C LEU A 187 -1.21 -11.76 -7.28
N PRO A 188 -2.27 -10.96 -7.49
CA PRO A 188 -3.07 -11.03 -8.71
C PRO A 188 -2.28 -10.57 -9.94
N LEU A 189 -2.60 -11.16 -11.10
CA LEU A 189 -1.92 -10.89 -12.37
C LEU A 189 -1.93 -9.41 -12.75
N TRP A 190 -3.04 -8.72 -12.49
CA TRP A 190 -3.20 -7.32 -12.86
C TRP A 190 -2.17 -6.39 -12.19
N LEU A 191 -1.63 -6.73 -11.02
CA LEU A 191 -0.54 -5.95 -10.40
C LEU A 191 0.75 -6.01 -11.23
N GLY A 192 1.02 -7.15 -11.88
CA GLY A 192 2.13 -7.28 -12.82
C GLY A 192 1.92 -6.46 -14.08
N VAL A 193 0.69 -6.46 -14.61
CA VAL A 193 0.30 -5.60 -15.75
C VAL A 193 0.51 -4.13 -15.40
N VAL A 194 -0.03 -3.68 -14.26
CA VAL A 194 0.12 -2.29 -13.79
C VAL A 194 1.59 -1.91 -13.61
N LEU A 195 2.40 -2.78 -13.01
CA LEU A 195 3.84 -2.52 -12.86
C LEU A 195 4.51 -2.32 -14.22
N ALA A 196 4.25 -3.23 -15.16
CA ALA A 196 4.86 -3.19 -16.49
C ALA A 196 4.41 -1.95 -17.29
N THR A 197 3.11 -1.66 -17.30
CA THR A 197 2.57 -0.49 -18.03
C THR A 197 3.02 0.82 -17.39
N ALA A 198 3.05 0.91 -16.06
CA ALA A 198 3.55 2.10 -15.36
C ALA A 198 5.05 2.30 -15.56
N ALA A 199 5.85 1.23 -15.57
CA ALA A 199 7.28 1.32 -15.84
C ALA A 199 7.56 1.75 -17.29
N ALA A 200 6.88 1.16 -18.27
CA ALA A 200 6.99 1.55 -19.67
C ALA A 200 6.56 3.01 -19.89
N THR A 201 5.40 3.40 -19.35
CA THR A 201 4.90 4.77 -19.43
C THR A 201 5.84 5.75 -18.73
N GLY A 202 6.32 5.43 -17.53
CA GLY A 202 7.24 6.29 -16.80
C GLY A 202 8.59 6.49 -17.49
N ALA A 203 9.04 5.49 -18.26
CA ALA A 203 10.28 5.57 -19.03
C ALA A 203 10.12 6.38 -20.33
N MET A 204 8.94 6.35 -20.96
CA MET A 204 8.72 6.91 -22.29
C MET A 204 7.96 8.24 -22.29
N ALA A 205 7.07 8.47 -21.33
CA ALA A 205 6.25 9.67 -21.25
C ALA A 205 6.96 10.77 -20.46
N GLU A 206 6.79 12.00 -20.93
CA GLU A 206 7.24 13.22 -20.26
C GLU A 206 6.07 13.88 -19.52
N GLY A 207 6.36 14.97 -18.79
CA GLY A 207 5.37 15.74 -18.05
C GLY A 207 4.62 14.92 -16.99
N ASP A 208 3.36 15.30 -16.76
CA ASP A 208 2.55 14.78 -15.66
C ASP A 208 2.24 13.28 -15.79
N LEU A 209 2.04 12.81 -17.02
CA LEU A 209 1.83 11.39 -17.29
C LEU A 209 3.06 10.56 -16.88
N GLY A 210 4.25 11.01 -17.28
CA GLY A 210 5.51 10.38 -16.87
C GLY A 210 5.72 10.43 -15.35
N TYR A 211 5.43 11.57 -14.72
CA TYR A 211 5.56 11.77 -13.28
C TYR A 211 4.63 10.85 -12.47
N VAL A 212 3.34 10.76 -12.84
CA VAL A 212 2.36 9.87 -12.22
C VAL A 212 2.77 8.41 -12.41
N ALA A 213 3.19 8.02 -13.62
CA ALA A 213 3.59 6.65 -13.92
C ALA A 213 4.80 6.20 -13.09
N ARG A 214 5.82 7.06 -12.93
CA ARG A 214 6.98 6.77 -12.06
C ARG A 214 6.58 6.60 -10.60
N ASN A 215 5.67 7.44 -10.10
CA ASN A 215 5.15 7.30 -8.74
C ASN A 215 4.32 6.00 -8.57
N ALA A 216 3.53 5.64 -9.58
CA ALA A 216 2.76 4.40 -9.59
C ALA A 216 3.67 3.15 -9.55
N VAL A 217 4.83 3.17 -10.21
CA VAL A 217 5.84 2.08 -10.11
C VAL A 217 6.26 1.87 -8.66
N VAL A 218 6.65 2.93 -7.96
CA VAL A 218 7.14 2.85 -6.57
C VAL A 218 6.07 2.26 -5.64
N VAL A 219 4.82 2.73 -5.74
CA VAL A 219 3.70 2.20 -4.92
C VAL A 219 3.42 0.74 -5.26
N THR A 220 3.43 0.39 -6.55
CA THR A 220 3.15 -0.97 -7.00
C THR A 220 4.27 -1.94 -6.63
N LEU A 221 5.52 -1.49 -6.41
CA LEU A 221 6.60 -2.35 -5.91
C LEU A 221 6.40 -2.80 -4.46
N ILE A 222 5.60 -2.10 -3.64
CA ILE A 222 5.33 -2.47 -2.25
C ILE A 222 4.74 -3.89 -2.11
N PRO A 223 3.67 -4.28 -2.82
CA PRO A 223 3.17 -5.66 -2.75
C PRO A 223 4.19 -6.70 -3.23
N PHE A 224 5.05 -6.37 -4.21
CA PHE A 224 6.14 -7.27 -4.61
C PHE A 224 7.20 -7.39 -3.51
N ALA A 225 7.53 -6.31 -2.80
CA ALA A 225 8.41 -6.39 -1.64
C ALA A 225 7.83 -7.30 -0.55
N LEU A 226 6.53 -7.18 -0.25
CA LEU A 226 5.85 -8.08 0.70
C LEU A 226 5.86 -9.55 0.23
N LEU A 227 5.69 -9.80 -1.07
CA LEU A 227 5.84 -11.13 -1.66
C LEU A 227 7.28 -11.65 -1.53
N GLY A 228 8.29 -10.80 -1.76
CA GLY A 228 9.69 -11.12 -1.53
C GLY A 228 9.94 -11.52 -0.08
N LEU A 229 9.47 -10.72 0.88
CA LEU A 229 9.57 -11.03 2.31
C LEU A 229 8.87 -12.34 2.67
N ALA A 230 7.67 -12.61 2.14
CA ALA A 230 6.97 -13.87 2.36
C ALA A 230 7.80 -15.07 1.85
N THR A 231 8.54 -14.87 0.77
CA THR A 231 9.44 -15.88 0.17
C THR A 231 10.64 -16.15 1.07
N VAL A 232 11.35 -15.10 1.48
CA VAL A 232 12.52 -15.24 2.36
C VAL A 232 12.09 -15.84 3.71
N HIS A 233 10.97 -15.37 4.27
CA HIS A 233 10.44 -15.89 5.52
C HIS A 233 10.07 -17.38 5.40
N GLY A 234 9.39 -17.79 4.33
CA GLY A 234 9.04 -19.18 4.08
C GLY A 234 10.27 -20.08 3.97
N TRP A 235 11.29 -19.62 3.23
CA TRP A 235 12.56 -20.32 3.10
C TRP A 235 13.32 -20.41 4.44
N ALA A 236 13.41 -19.30 5.19
CA ALA A 236 14.12 -19.24 6.46
C ALA A 236 13.44 -20.09 7.54
N ALA A 237 12.10 -20.12 7.58
CA ALA A 237 11.32 -20.91 8.54
C ALA A 237 11.57 -22.42 8.42
N GLY A 238 12.01 -22.91 7.26
CA GLY A 238 12.38 -24.31 7.04
C GLY A 238 13.82 -24.66 7.44
N ARG A 239 14.60 -23.73 8.02
CA ARG A 239 16.00 -23.94 8.39
C ARG A 239 16.17 -24.14 9.91
N PRO A 240 17.16 -24.94 10.36
CA PRO A 240 17.39 -25.19 11.79
C PRO A 240 17.65 -23.91 12.59
N ASN A 241 18.26 -22.89 11.97
CA ASN A 241 18.58 -21.60 12.60
C ASN A 241 17.60 -20.48 12.18
N ALA A 242 16.34 -20.81 11.90
CA ALA A 242 15.32 -19.89 11.38
C ALA A 242 15.26 -18.55 12.13
N ARG A 243 15.32 -18.58 13.47
CA ARG A 243 15.28 -17.36 14.29
C ARG A 243 16.43 -16.41 14.00
N VAL A 244 17.66 -16.93 13.87
CA VAL A 244 18.85 -16.12 13.58
C VAL A 244 18.75 -15.50 12.18
N PHE A 245 18.35 -16.29 11.18
CA PHE A 245 18.14 -15.78 9.82
C PHE A 245 17.10 -14.67 9.77
N LEU A 246 15.99 -14.82 10.49
CA LEU A 246 14.94 -13.80 10.52
C LEU A 246 15.39 -12.54 11.26
N VAL A 247 16.12 -12.68 12.37
CA VAL A 247 16.69 -11.52 13.08
C VAL A 247 17.68 -10.77 12.19
N VAL A 248 18.57 -11.47 11.49
CA VAL A 248 19.52 -10.86 10.56
C VAL A 248 18.81 -10.22 9.38
N LEU A 249 17.78 -10.87 8.81
CA LEU A 249 17.00 -10.31 7.71
C LEU A 249 16.28 -9.03 8.10
N TYR A 250 15.51 -9.06 9.20
CA TYR A 250 14.73 -7.89 9.63
C TYR A 250 15.62 -6.80 10.23
N GLY A 251 16.67 -7.17 10.97
CA GLY A 251 17.68 -6.24 11.47
C GLY A 251 18.47 -5.62 10.32
N GLY A 252 18.82 -6.42 9.31
CA GLY A 252 19.44 -5.97 8.08
C GLY A 252 18.54 -5.02 7.29
N LEU A 253 17.24 -5.31 7.14
CA LEU A 253 16.28 -4.41 6.49
C LEU A 253 16.02 -3.12 7.29
N PHE A 254 16.13 -3.18 8.61
CA PHE A 254 16.02 -2.00 9.47
C PHE A 254 17.25 -1.10 9.38
N LEU A 255 18.45 -1.69 9.28
CA LEU A 255 19.73 -0.97 9.21
C LEU A 255 20.07 -0.52 7.79
N ALA A 256 19.81 -1.37 6.80
CA ALA A 256 19.94 -1.04 5.40
C ALA A 256 18.71 -0.20 5.04
N SER A 257 18.95 1.11 4.87
CA SER A 257 18.03 2.14 4.39
C SER A 257 17.11 1.68 3.25
N ALA A 258 16.20 2.53 2.77
CA ALA A 258 15.16 2.22 1.76
C ALA A 258 15.63 1.36 0.55
N TRP A 259 16.91 1.41 0.19
CA TRP A 259 17.59 0.54 -0.78
C TRP A 259 17.43 -0.97 -0.53
N ALA A 260 17.32 -1.45 0.70
CA ALA A 260 17.11 -2.87 0.97
C ALA A 260 15.74 -3.40 0.51
N PHE A 261 14.77 -2.50 0.28
CA PHE A 261 13.49 -2.89 -0.31
C PHE A 261 13.62 -3.27 -1.80
N VAL A 262 14.62 -2.76 -2.51
CA VAL A 262 14.82 -3.04 -3.95
C VAL A 262 15.11 -4.52 -4.23
N PRO A 263 16.14 -5.17 -3.63
CA PRO A 263 16.41 -6.58 -3.88
C PRO A 263 15.26 -7.48 -3.39
N VAL A 264 14.57 -7.08 -2.31
CA VAL A 264 13.41 -7.81 -1.78
C VAL A 264 12.23 -7.73 -2.75
N ALA A 265 11.93 -6.56 -3.31
CA ALA A 265 10.91 -6.40 -4.35
C ALA A 265 11.28 -7.18 -5.62
N GLY A 266 12.56 -7.15 -6.02
CA GLY A 266 13.08 -7.96 -7.13
C GLY A 266 12.87 -9.46 -6.93
N LEU A 267 13.14 -9.98 -5.74
CA LEU A 267 12.85 -11.37 -5.40
C LEU A 267 11.34 -11.69 -5.49
N GLY A 268 10.50 -10.77 -5.01
CA GLY A 268 9.05 -10.90 -5.15
C GLY A 268 8.60 -10.94 -6.61
N LEU A 269 9.17 -10.10 -7.47
CA LEU A 269 8.90 -10.10 -8.90
C LEU A 269 9.32 -11.43 -9.55
N VAL A 270 10.50 -11.95 -9.22
CA VAL A 270 10.95 -13.28 -9.71
C VAL A 270 9.99 -14.38 -9.27
N ARG A 271 9.54 -14.38 -8.00
CA ARG A 271 8.54 -15.34 -7.53
C ARG A 271 7.21 -15.20 -8.28
N PHE A 272 6.76 -13.97 -8.53
CA PHE A 272 5.55 -13.70 -9.29
C PHE A 272 5.65 -14.27 -10.71
N MET A 273 6.74 -14.02 -11.43
CA MET A 273 6.94 -14.51 -12.81
C MET A 273 7.07 -16.04 -12.88
N THR A 274 7.78 -16.66 -11.94
CA THR A 274 8.00 -18.11 -11.95
C THR A 274 6.75 -18.93 -11.64
N ARG A 275 5.74 -18.33 -11.00
CA ARG A 275 4.42 -18.95 -10.81
C ARG A 275 3.74 -19.26 -12.14
N PHE A 276 3.75 -18.31 -13.08
CA PHE A 276 3.08 -18.46 -14.38
C PHE A 276 3.77 -19.53 -15.24
N ARG A 277 5.10 -19.59 -15.19
CA ARG A 277 5.87 -20.65 -15.87
C ARG A 277 5.50 -22.07 -15.38
N ARG A 278 5.20 -22.24 -14.09
CA ARG A 278 4.77 -23.54 -13.55
C ARG A 278 3.35 -23.92 -14.00
N ALA A 279 2.44 -22.96 -14.07
CA ALA A 279 1.07 -23.18 -14.53
C ALA A 279 1.03 -23.62 -16.01
N GLU A 280 1.88 -23.04 -16.87
CA GLU A 280 2.02 -23.44 -18.28
C GLU A 280 2.60 -24.87 -18.39
N SER A 281 3.62 -25.21 -17.59
CA SER A 281 4.23 -26.55 -17.62
C SER A 281 3.33 -27.68 -17.13
N SER A 282 2.34 -27.41 -16.26
CA SER A 282 1.37 -28.43 -15.83
C SER A 282 0.16 -28.56 -16.76
N GLY A 283 -0.01 -27.66 -17.73
CA GLY A 283 -1.09 -27.67 -18.70
C GLY A 283 -0.79 -28.45 -19.99
N GLY A 284 0.47 -28.80 -20.26
CA GLY A 284 0.91 -29.51 -21.47
C GLY A 284 0.97 -31.03 -21.36
N GLY A 285 0.43 -31.62 -20.29
CA GLY A 285 0.50 -33.06 -20.01
C GLY A 285 -0.87 -33.73 -19.97
N LYS A 286 -1.72 -33.44 -20.97
CA LYS A 286 -2.91 -34.24 -21.30
C LYS A 286 -3.22 -34.06 -22.79
N GLU A 287 -2.53 -34.81 -23.63
CA GLU A 287 -3.03 -35.25 -24.94
C GLU A 287 -2.43 -36.65 -25.20
N GLU A 288 -3.35 -37.59 -25.40
CA GLU A 288 -3.26 -39.03 -25.77
C GLU A 288 -2.69 -40.05 -24.78
#